data_AF-A0A3C0GC48-F1
#
_entry.id   AF-A0A3C0GC48-F1
#
_cell.length_a   1.000
_cell.length_b   1.000
_cell.length_c   1.000
_cell.angle_alpha   90.00
_cell.angle_beta   90.00
_cell.angle_gamma   90.00
#
_symmetry.space_group_name_H-M   'P 1'
#
loop_
_entity.id
_entity.type
_entity.pdbx_description
1 polymer ?
#
loop_
_entity_poly.entity_id
_entity_poly.type
_entity_poly.pdbx_seq_one_letter_code
_entity_poly.pdbx_strand_id
1 'polypeptide(L)'
;MNHWVIYLDNNSNKKGFIKDFQQGRTPIELQYFKQKTGRLFSHFTLEKLIDEEDKHDIKIISSFGQSLKTMSSGEQKRALLHYLLNERPDYIILDNPFDNLDISFQENLKTILENHSKHISFIQLASRKEDTLSFINHYGSIIKSNFQV
;
A
#
# COMPACT_ATOMS: atom_id res chain seq x y z
N MET A 1 2.40 4.88 -16.65
CA MET A 1 3.00 4.62 -15.32
C MET A 1 3.22 3.12 -15.16
N ASN A 2 4.14 2.71 -14.29
CA ASN A 2 4.45 1.29 -14.06
C ASN A 2 3.60 0.80 -12.87
N HIS A 3 2.53 0.06 -13.12
CA HIS A 3 1.65 -0.46 -12.09
C HIS A 3 1.75 -1.98 -12.02
N TRP A 4 2.15 -2.48 -10.87
CA TRP A 4 2.39 -3.91 -10.66
C TRP A 4 1.35 -4.48 -9.71
N VAL A 5 0.84 -5.67 -10.02
CA VAL A 5 0.29 -6.57 -9.02
C VAL A 5 1.26 -7.70 -8.79
N ILE A 6 1.48 -8.05 -7.54
CA ILE A 6 2.33 -9.16 -7.11
C ILE A 6 1.44 -10.10 -6.31
N TYR A 7 1.15 -11.26 -6.90
CA TYR A 7 0.33 -12.29 -6.28
C TYR A 7 1.12 -13.03 -5.21
N LEU A 8 0.47 -13.24 -4.07
CA LEU A 8 1.03 -13.92 -2.91
C LEU A 8 0.29 -15.24 -2.66
N ASP A 9 1.04 -16.29 -2.38
CA ASP A 9 0.53 -17.56 -1.86
C ASP A 9 0.73 -17.68 -0.34
N ASN A 10 0.21 -18.77 0.26
CA ASN A 10 0.33 -19.03 1.70
C ASN A 10 1.78 -19.18 2.20
N ASN A 11 2.74 -19.41 1.30
CA ASN A 11 4.14 -19.62 1.60
C ASN A 11 5.01 -18.39 1.29
N SER A 12 4.41 -17.32 0.79
CA SER A 12 5.10 -16.14 0.30
C SER A 12 5.67 -15.33 1.44
N ASN A 13 6.97 -15.05 1.39
CA ASN A 13 7.65 -14.19 2.35
C ASN A 13 7.38 -12.70 2.07
N LYS A 14 6.12 -12.28 2.27
CA LYS A 14 5.66 -10.90 2.06
C LYS A 14 6.49 -9.89 2.86
N LYS A 15 6.73 -10.18 4.14
CA LYS A 15 7.51 -9.29 5.03
C LYS A 15 8.96 -9.17 4.55
N GLY A 16 9.59 -10.27 4.15
CA GLY A 16 10.93 -10.28 3.56
C GLY A 16 10.99 -9.45 2.28
N PHE A 17 10.03 -9.63 1.37
CA PHE A 17 9.95 -8.86 0.14
C PHE A 17 9.84 -7.35 0.40
N ILE A 18 8.92 -6.90 1.27
CA ILE A 18 8.78 -5.48 1.60
C ILE A 18 10.07 -4.92 2.21
N LYS A 19 10.71 -5.68 3.11
CA LYS A 19 11.96 -5.29 3.76
C LYS A 19 13.10 -5.18 2.74
N ASP A 20 13.27 -6.17 1.88
CA ASP A 20 14.30 -6.17 0.84
C ASP A 20 14.06 -5.01 -0.14
N PHE A 21 12.81 -4.77 -0.53
CA PHE A 21 12.42 -3.64 -1.38
C PHE A 21 12.79 -2.28 -0.75
N GLN A 22 12.47 -2.08 0.53
CA GLN A 22 12.82 -0.87 1.28
C GLN A 22 14.34 -0.70 1.46
N GLN A 23 15.10 -1.80 1.43
CA GLN A 23 16.56 -1.79 1.48
C GLN A 23 17.21 -1.67 0.09
N GLY A 24 16.41 -1.47 -0.97
CA GLY A 24 16.90 -1.34 -2.35
C GLY A 24 17.30 -2.66 -3.01
N ARG A 25 17.00 -3.79 -2.37
CA ARG A 25 17.14 -5.15 -2.93
C ARG A 25 15.86 -5.50 -3.67
N THR A 26 15.73 -4.97 -4.88
CA THR A 26 14.56 -5.19 -5.74
C THR A 26 14.88 -6.20 -6.83
N PRO A 27 13.92 -7.08 -7.22
CA PRO A 27 14.00 -7.88 -8.44
C PRO A 27 14.32 -7.02 -9.67
N ILE A 28 14.89 -7.64 -10.71
CA ILE A 28 15.34 -6.91 -11.90
C ILE A 28 14.18 -6.19 -12.60
N GLU A 29 13.00 -6.79 -12.57
CA GLU A 29 11.77 -6.30 -13.18
C GLU A 29 11.19 -5.09 -12.42
N LEU A 30 11.55 -4.94 -11.15
CA LEU A 30 11.13 -3.82 -10.29
C LEU A 30 12.22 -2.75 -10.12
N GLN A 31 13.33 -2.82 -10.88
CA GLN A 31 14.42 -1.85 -10.78
C GLN A 31 14.00 -0.41 -11.07
N TYR A 32 12.92 -0.21 -11.85
CA TYR A 32 12.31 1.11 -12.09
C TYR A 32 12.04 1.89 -10.78
N PHE A 33 11.79 1.19 -9.66
CA PHE A 33 11.47 1.78 -8.37
C PHE A 33 12.67 2.03 -7.45
N LYS A 34 13.86 1.51 -7.77
CA LYS A 34 15.01 1.43 -6.84
C LYS A 34 15.49 2.79 -6.29
N GLN A 35 15.40 3.85 -7.09
CA GLN A 35 15.85 5.20 -6.72
C GLN A 35 14.69 6.18 -6.50
N LYS A 36 13.48 5.65 -6.32
CA LYS A 36 12.26 6.44 -6.21
C LYS A 36 11.81 6.52 -4.76
N THR A 37 11.06 7.57 -4.44
CA THR A 37 10.47 7.76 -3.12
C THR A 37 9.23 6.90 -2.95
N GLY A 38 9.34 5.86 -2.12
CA GLY A 38 8.27 4.93 -1.84
C GLY A 38 7.51 5.23 -0.55
N ARG A 39 6.23 4.83 -0.53
CA ARG A 39 5.44 4.68 0.70
C ARG A 39 4.77 3.31 0.78
N LEU A 40 4.48 2.87 2.00
CA LEU A 40 3.82 1.61 2.27
C LEU A 40 2.42 1.89 2.84
N PHE A 41 1.40 1.45 2.12
CA PHE A 41 0.03 1.42 2.62
C PHE A 41 -0.23 0.04 3.21
N SER A 42 -0.15 -0.08 4.53
CA SER A 42 -0.34 -1.33 5.25
C SER A 42 -0.91 -1.09 6.65
N HIS A 43 -1.49 -2.13 7.25
CA HIS A 43 -1.92 -2.07 8.65
C HIS A 43 -0.77 -1.74 9.60
N PHE A 44 0.41 -2.31 9.37
CA PHE A 44 1.62 -2.00 10.13
C PHE A 44 2.00 -0.50 10.07
N THR A 45 1.85 0.14 8.91
CA THR A 45 2.13 1.59 8.78
C THR A 45 1.12 2.41 9.58
N LEU A 46 -0.15 2.00 9.56
CA LEU A 46 -1.20 2.62 10.36
C LEU A 46 -0.93 2.49 11.87
N GLU A 47 -0.61 1.29 12.35
CA GLU A 47 -0.27 1.03 13.76
C GLU A 47 0.90 1.91 14.20
N LYS A 48 1.96 1.98 13.39
CA LYS A 48 3.10 2.85 13.67
C LYS A 48 2.69 4.32 13.80
N LEU A 49 1.79 4.82 12.95
CA LEU A 49 1.31 6.20 13.06
C LEU A 49 0.48 6.41 14.33
N ILE A 50 -0.38 5.46 14.70
CA ILE A 50 -1.16 5.53 15.95
C ILE A 50 -0.23 5.58 17.16
N ASP A 51 0.79 4.71 17.20
CA ASP A 51 1.77 4.68 18.28
C ASP A 51 2.54 6.00 18.40
N GLU A 52 2.90 6.61 17.26
CA GLU A 52 3.57 7.91 17.24
C GLU A 52 2.63 9.05 17.66
N GLU A 53 1.35 9.02 17.29
CA GLU A 53 0.33 9.97 17.80
C GLU A 53 0.21 9.87 19.31
N ASP A 54 0.04 8.65 19.84
CA ASP A 54 -0.11 8.37 21.28
C ASP A 54 1.16 8.79 22.06
N LYS A 55 2.35 8.55 21.51
CA LYS A 55 3.63 8.85 22.17
C LYS A 55 3.95 10.35 22.22
N HIS A 56 3.60 11.07 21.16
CA HIS A 56 3.97 12.48 21.01
C HIS A 56 2.83 13.46 21.32
N ASP A 57 1.62 12.97 21.63
CA ASP A 57 0.40 13.75 21.83
C ASP A 57 0.12 14.72 20.65
N ILE A 58 0.45 14.26 19.45
CA ILE A 58 0.23 14.97 18.19
C ILE A 58 -0.75 14.20 17.31
N LYS A 59 -1.45 14.91 16.43
CA LYS A 59 -2.33 14.29 15.43
C LYS A 59 -1.63 14.39 14.08
N ILE A 60 -1.14 13.27 13.56
CA ILE A 60 -0.29 13.22 12.36
C ILE A 60 -1.17 13.21 11.12
N ILE A 61 -2.24 12.41 11.11
CA ILE A 61 -3.08 12.21 9.92
C ILE A 61 -4.57 12.43 10.15
N SER A 62 -4.97 12.92 11.33
CA SER A 62 -6.37 13.20 11.61
C SER A 62 -6.90 14.35 10.76
N SER A 63 -7.92 14.09 9.94
CA SER A 63 -8.51 15.12 9.07
C SER A 63 -9.48 16.07 9.82
N PHE A 64 -9.86 15.75 11.07
CA PHE A 64 -10.88 16.49 11.83
C PHE A 64 -10.58 16.62 13.34
N GLY A 65 -9.32 16.45 13.75
CA GLY A 65 -8.95 16.54 15.18
C GLY A 65 -9.39 15.33 16.02
N GLN A 66 -9.81 14.23 15.39
CA GLN A 66 -10.12 12.96 16.04
C GLN A 66 -8.89 12.03 15.99
N SER A 67 -8.51 11.41 17.12
CA SER A 67 -7.39 10.46 17.15
C SER A 67 -7.65 9.28 16.21
N LEU A 68 -6.62 8.83 15.47
CA LEU A 68 -6.73 7.68 14.58
C LEU A 68 -7.31 6.45 15.27
N LYS A 69 -6.94 6.25 16.54
CA LYS A 69 -7.35 5.10 17.36
C LYS A 69 -8.87 5.02 17.57
N THR A 70 -9.57 6.14 17.40
CA THR A 70 -11.03 6.23 17.57
C THR A 70 -11.82 6.19 16.27
N MET A 71 -11.13 6.19 15.12
CA MET A 71 -11.74 6.09 13.79
C MET A 71 -12.06 4.63 13.45
N SER A 72 -13.06 4.39 12.60
CA SER A 72 -13.32 3.06 12.04
C SER A 72 -12.16 2.58 11.14
N SER A 73 -12.06 1.28 10.89
CA SER A 73 -11.00 0.70 10.05
C SER A 73 -10.96 1.31 8.64
N GLY A 74 -12.12 1.60 8.05
CA GLY A 74 -12.24 2.30 6.77
C GLY A 74 -11.75 3.74 6.86
N GLU A 75 -12.19 4.50 7.86
CA GLU A 75 -11.75 5.88 8.06
C GLU A 75 -10.24 5.97 8.29
N GLN A 76 -9.67 5.06 9.09
CA GLN A 76 -8.22 4.96 9.32
C GLN A 76 -7.46 4.71 8.02
N LYS A 77 -7.90 3.73 7.21
CA LYS A 77 -7.31 3.44 5.90
C LYS A 77 -7.42 4.64 4.96
N ARG A 78 -8.55 5.34 4.96
CA ARG A 78 -8.74 6.54 4.14
C ARG A 78 -7.80 7.67 4.57
N ALA A 79 -7.68 7.92 5.87
CA ALA A 79 -6.76 8.92 6.42
C ALA A 79 -5.31 8.60 6.07
N LEU A 80 -4.90 7.33 6.25
CA LEU A 80 -3.57 6.86 5.85
C LEU A 80 -3.32 7.10 4.36
N LEU A 81 -4.27 6.71 3.49
CA LEU A 81 -4.10 6.90 2.05
C LEU A 81 -3.93 8.38 1.70
N HIS A 82 -4.80 9.26 2.21
CA HIS A 82 -4.68 10.70 1.97
C HIS A 82 -3.35 11.26 2.46
N TYR A 83 -2.89 10.85 3.64
CA TYR A 83 -1.58 11.24 4.15
C TYR A 83 -0.45 10.80 3.20
N LEU A 84 -0.42 9.53 2.79
CA LEU A 84 0.61 9.01 1.89
C LEU A 84 0.57 9.71 0.53
N LEU A 85 -0.61 10.02 0.00
CA LEU A 85 -0.75 10.75 -1.27
C LEU A 85 -0.24 12.21 -1.16
N ASN A 86 -0.48 12.85 -0.02
CA ASN A 86 -0.03 14.23 0.24
C ASN A 86 1.50 14.34 0.35
N GLU A 87 2.19 13.27 0.72
CA GLU A 87 3.66 13.22 0.69
C GLU A 87 4.25 13.19 -0.74
N ARG A 88 3.39 13.12 -1.77
CA ARG A 88 3.75 13.07 -3.20
C ARG A 88 4.83 12.03 -3.51
N PRO A 89 4.64 10.75 -3.11
CA PRO A 89 5.60 9.70 -3.40
C PRO A 89 5.60 9.36 -4.89
N ASP A 90 6.74 8.89 -5.37
CA ASP A 90 6.85 8.32 -6.72
C ASP A 90 6.06 7.02 -6.86
N TYR A 91 5.97 6.24 -5.78
CA TYR A 91 5.19 5.00 -5.75
C TYR A 91 4.64 4.65 -4.37
N ILE A 92 3.56 3.87 -4.36
CA ILE A 92 2.94 3.31 -3.16
C ILE A 92 2.84 1.79 -3.28
N ILE A 93 3.33 1.06 -2.28
CA ILE A 93 3.10 -0.37 -2.11
C ILE A 93 1.79 -0.53 -1.34
N LEU A 94 0.81 -1.22 -1.91
CA LEU A 94 -0.47 -1.52 -1.30
C LEU A 94 -0.43 -2.95 -0.74
N ASP A 95 -0.32 -3.09 0.58
CA ASP A 95 -0.34 -4.40 1.24
C ASP A 95 -1.77 -4.80 1.60
N ASN A 96 -2.35 -5.71 0.81
CA ASN A 96 -3.73 -6.19 0.96
C ASN A 96 -4.73 -5.03 1.18
N PRO A 97 -4.83 -4.07 0.24
CA PRO A 97 -5.58 -2.83 0.45
C PRO A 97 -7.05 -3.05 0.80
N PHE A 98 -7.65 -4.14 0.27
CA PHE A 98 -9.09 -4.44 0.36
C PHE A 98 -9.50 -5.29 1.57
N ASP A 99 -8.55 -5.82 2.36
CA ASP A 99 -8.86 -6.69 3.51
C ASP A 99 -9.70 -5.95 4.56
N ASN A 100 -10.67 -6.65 5.14
CA ASN A 100 -11.55 -6.14 6.22
C ASN A 100 -12.30 -4.84 5.87
N LEU A 101 -12.64 -4.66 4.59
CA LEU A 101 -13.42 -3.52 4.10
C LEU A 101 -14.74 -3.99 3.50
N ASP A 102 -15.80 -3.21 3.69
CA ASP A 102 -17.06 -3.40 2.98
C ASP A 102 -16.93 -3.01 1.50
N ILE A 103 -17.88 -3.49 0.69
CA ILE A 103 -17.87 -3.28 -0.77
C ILE A 103 -17.89 -1.79 -1.13
N SER A 104 -18.68 -0.98 -0.42
CA SER A 104 -18.79 0.46 -0.71
C SER A 104 -17.44 1.17 -0.54
N PHE A 105 -16.73 0.83 0.54
CA PHE A 105 -15.42 1.38 0.83
C PHE A 105 -14.34 0.85 -0.13
N GLN A 106 -14.42 -0.42 -0.54
CA GLN A 106 -13.54 -0.96 -1.58
C GLN A 106 -13.68 -0.19 -2.90
N GLU A 107 -14.91 0.10 -3.35
CA GLU A 107 -15.15 0.86 -4.58
C GLU A 107 -14.65 2.32 -4.47
N ASN A 108 -14.84 2.95 -3.31
CA ASN A 108 -14.28 4.27 -3.04
C ASN A 108 -12.75 4.26 -3.12
N LEU A 109 -12.11 3.27 -2.50
CA LEU A 109 -10.66 3.11 -2.51
C LEU A 109 -10.13 2.91 -3.93
N LYS A 110 -10.76 2.03 -4.73
CA LYS A 110 -10.39 1.82 -6.14
C LYS A 110 -10.44 3.13 -6.93
N THR A 111 -11.50 3.92 -6.76
CA THR A 111 -11.68 5.22 -7.43
C THR A 111 -10.55 6.20 -7.07
N ILE A 112 -10.19 6.30 -5.79
CA ILE A 112 -9.11 7.19 -5.34
C ILE A 112 -7.77 6.78 -5.95
N LEU A 113 -7.46 5.48 -5.95
CA LEU A 113 -6.21 4.93 -6.49
C LEU A 113 -6.13 5.14 -8.01
N GLU A 114 -7.24 4.91 -8.73
CA GLU A 114 -7.32 5.12 -10.17
C GLU A 114 -7.09 6.59 -10.54
N ASN A 115 -7.68 7.53 -9.80
CA ASN A 115 -7.47 8.96 -10.02
C ASN A 115 -6.00 9.38 -9.86
N HIS A 116 -5.25 8.73 -8.97
CA HIS A 116 -3.83 9.02 -8.74
C HIS A 116 -2.88 8.19 -9.62
N SER A 117 -3.37 7.16 -10.31
CA SER A 117 -2.54 6.26 -11.14
C SER A 117 -1.78 6.97 -12.26
N LYS A 118 -2.25 8.13 -12.71
CA LYS A 118 -1.58 8.94 -13.73
C LYS A 118 -0.29 9.60 -13.22
N HIS A 119 -0.16 9.78 -11.92
CA HIS A 119 0.93 10.54 -11.28
C HIS A 119 1.78 9.69 -10.33
N ILE A 120 1.19 8.66 -9.73
CA ILE A 120 1.85 7.79 -8.75
C ILE A 120 1.82 6.36 -9.28
N SER A 121 2.96 5.66 -9.18
CA SER A 121 3.02 4.25 -9.53
C SER A 121 2.55 3.38 -8.35
N PHE A 122 1.89 2.25 -8.62
CA PHE A 122 1.33 1.40 -7.56
C PHE A 122 1.89 -0.02 -7.67
N ILE A 123 2.27 -0.60 -6.53
CA ILE A 123 2.66 -2.01 -6.40
C ILE A 123 1.66 -2.67 -5.46
N GLN A 124 0.67 -3.36 -6.01
CA GLN A 124 -0.34 -4.07 -5.25
C GLN A 124 0.15 -5.45 -4.85
N LEU A 125 0.14 -5.75 -3.55
CA LEU A 125 0.29 -7.10 -3.04
C LEU A 125 -1.11 -7.67 -2.82
N ALA A 126 -1.44 -8.76 -3.50
CA ALA A 126 -2.77 -9.37 -3.45
C ALA A 126 -2.70 -10.89 -3.37
N SER A 127 -3.62 -11.50 -2.61
CA SER A 127 -3.77 -12.96 -2.57
C SER A 127 -4.70 -13.49 -3.66
N ARG A 128 -5.60 -12.65 -4.19
CA ARG A 128 -6.62 -13.03 -5.19
C ARG A 128 -6.51 -12.17 -6.44
N LYS A 129 -6.74 -12.79 -7.60
CA LYS A 129 -6.77 -12.09 -8.90
C LYS A 129 -7.94 -11.12 -9.03
N GLU A 130 -9.07 -11.44 -8.41
CA GLU A 130 -10.29 -10.61 -8.42
C GLU A 130 -10.09 -9.25 -7.74
N ASP A 131 -9.13 -9.16 -6.81
CA ASP A 131 -8.80 -7.92 -6.10
C ASP A 131 -7.91 -6.98 -6.94
N THR A 132 -7.48 -7.40 -8.14
CA THR A 132 -6.56 -6.61 -8.96
C THR A 132 -7.18 -5.30 -9.42
N LEU A 133 -6.45 -4.19 -9.21
CA LEU A 133 -6.86 -2.87 -9.70
C LEU A 133 -6.89 -2.82 -11.23
N SER A 134 -7.92 -2.19 -11.79
CA SER A 134 -8.17 -2.15 -13.25
C SER A 134 -7.06 -1.52 -14.08
N PHE A 135 -6.29 -0.59 -13.50
CA PHE A 135 -5.20 0.12 -14.17
C PHE A 135 -3.84 -0.59 -14.09
N ILE A 136 -3.78 -1.78 -13.47
CA ILE A 136 -2.56 -2.59 -13.38
C ILE A 136 -2.16 -3.06 -14.78
N ASN A 137 -0.88 -2.94 -15.11
CA ASN A 137 -0.34 -3.28 -16.42
C ASN A 137 0.87 -4.22 -16.39
N HIS A 138 1.34 -4.58 -15.19
CA HIS A 138 2.36 -5.59 -14.97
C HIS A 138 1.92 -6.56 -13.87
N TYR A 139 2.32 -7.82 -14.04
CA TYR A 139 1.90 -8.92 -13.17
C TYR A 139 3.13 -9.67 -12.72
N GLY A 140 3.15 -10.06 -11.46
CA GLY A 140 4.14 -10.96 -10.93
C GLY A 140 3.56 -11.79 -9.80
N SER A 141 4.37 -12.68 -9.27
CA SER A 141 4.04 -13.50 -8.12
C SER A 141 5.28 -13.73 -7.27
N ILE A 142 5.07 -13.95 -5.98
CA ILE A 142 6.09 -14.47 -5.08
C ILE A 142 5.72 -15.90 -4.78
N ILE A 143 6.66 -16.81 -4.99
CA ILE A 143 6.53 -18.21 -4.57
C ILE A 143 7.68 -18.48 -3.62
N LYS A 144 7.35 -18.73 -2.35
CA LYS A 144 8.32 -18.78 -1.24
C LYS A 144 9.07 -17.44 -1.08
N SER A 145 10.24 -17.32 -1.68
CA SER A 145 11.08 -16.09 -1.66
C SER A 145 11.53 -15.66 -3.06
N ASN A 146 11.02 -16.32 -4.12
CA ASN A 146 11.41 -16.04 -5.49
C ASN A 146 10.32 -15.21 -6.16
N PHE A 147 10.72 -14.12 -6.81
CA PHE A 147 9.86 -13.30 -7.65
C PHE A 147 9.78 -13.90 -9.06
N GLN A 148 8.58 -13.96 -9.62
CA GLN A 148 8.30 -14.46 -10.96
C GLN A 148 7.34 -13.51 -11.68
N VAL A 149 7.50 -13.31 -12.98
CA VAL A 149 6.67 -12.44 -13.83
C VAL A 149 5.86 -13.30 -14.80
#